data_AF-A0A1X7UFL1-F1
#
_entry.id   AF-A0A1X7UFL1-F1
#
_cell.length_a   1.000
_cell.length_b   1.000
_cell.length_c   1.000
_cell.angle_alpha   90.00
_cell.angle_beta   90.00
_cell.angle_gamma   90.00
#
_symmetry.space_group_name_H-M   'P 1'
#
loop_
_entity.id
_entity.type
_entity.pdbx_description
1 polymer ?
#
loop_
_entity_poly.entity_id
_entity_poly.type
_entity_poly.pdbx_seq_one_letter_code
_entity_poly.pdbx_strand_id
1 'polypeptide(L)'
;MCCSISCRSPALWRGQNWPRLFQYLTLVSFSLIFLSLPTRFTFKMTNRLTYRRRLSYNTKSNRRRVSKTPGGRLVYLYPGKRGNPAKCGDCKEKLRGVPAVRPKKLMSMSRPKKTVNRTYGGSRCHRCVRE
;
A
#
# COMPACT_ATOMS: atom_id res chain seq x y z
N MET A 1 16.49 -37.02 -0.08
CA MET A 1 15.03 -36.79 -0.13
C MET A 1 14.65 -36.39 -1.54
N CYS A 2 14.06 -37.35 -2.25
CA CYS A 2 13.30 -37.21 -3.50
C CYS A 2 12.31 -36.02 -3.41
N CYS A 3 11.85 -35.37 -4.48
CA CYS A 3 11.94 -35.63 -5.91
C CYS A 3 11.64 -34.33 -6.67
N SER A 4 12.51 -33.95 -7.60
CA SER A 4 12.10 -33.27 -8.84
C SER A 4 11.22 -34.26 -9.63
N ILE A 5 10.18 -33.80 -10.34
CA ILE A 5 9.75 -34.35 -11.65
C ILE A 5 8.71 -33.41 -12.27
N SER A 6 8.98 -33.12 -13.53
CA SER A 6 8.22 -32.43 -14.56
C SER A 6 7.09 -33.30 -15.15
N CYS A 7 6.33 -32.72 -16.08
CA CYS A 7 5.43 -33.40 -17.03
C CYS A 7 4.07 -33.82 -16.42
N ARG A 8 2.94 -33.84 -17.13
CA ARG A 8 2.66 -33.88 -18.57
C ARG A 8 1.17 -33.59 -18.74
N SER A 9 0.79 -32.86 -19.79
CA SER A 9 -0.59 -32.85 -20.29
C SER A 9 -1.07 -34.27 -20.61
N PRO A 10 -2.35 -34.61 -20.40
CA PRO A 10 -3.02 -35.64 -21.17
C PRO A 10 -4.01 -34.98 -22.14
N ALA A 11 -3.67 -35.07 -23.43
CA ALA A 11 -4.65 -34.99 -24.49
C ALA A 11 -5.36 -36.36 -24.63
N LEU A 12 -6.56 -36.31 -25.24
CA LEU A 12 -7.41 -37.42 -25.69
C LEU A 12 -8.22 -38.13 -24.61
N TRP A 13 -9.52 -37.88 -24.59
CA TRP A 13 -10.46 -38.83 -25.20
C TRP A 13 -11.52 -38.10 -26.01
N ARG A 14 -11.66 -38.55 -27.27
CA ARG A 14 -12.78 -38.27 -28.18
C ARG A 14 -13.93 -39.21 -27.84
N GLY A 15 -15.16 -38.75 -28.13
CA GLY A 15 -16.38 -39.58 -28.26
C GLY A 15 -17.49 -39.07 -27.32
N GLN A 16 -18.46 -38.25 -27.76
CA GLN A 16 -19.70 -38.63 -28.49
C GLN A 16 -20.45 -39.78 -27.77
N ASN A 17 -21.72 -39.71 -27.34
CA ASN A 17 -22.87 -38.82 -27.60
C ASN A 17 -24.05 -39.25 -26.70
N TRP A 18 -25.02 -38.34 -26.49
CA TRP A 18 -26.43 -38.47 -26.04
C TRP A 18 -26.81 -38.34 -24.54
N PRO A 19 -28.03 -37.85 -24.20
CA PRO A 19 -29.03 -37.09 -24.98
C PRO A 19 -29.38 -35.70 -24.39
N ARG A 20 -29.86 -34.85 -25.30
CA ARG A 20 -30.40 -33.50 -25.12
C ARG A 20 -31.73 -33.45 -24.34
N LEU A 21 -31.72 -33.78 -23.04
CA LEU A 21 -32.87 -33.50 -22.16
C LEU A 21 -32.48 -32.95 -20.76
N PHE A 22 -31.18 -32.84 -20.47
CA PHE A 22 -30.69 -32.29 -19.18
C PHE A 22 -30.25 -30.81 -19.25
N GLN A 23 -30.64 -30.10 -20.31
CA GLN A 23 -30.18 -28.73 -20.57
C GLN A 23 -31.28 -27.67 -20.52
N TYR A 24 -32.54 -28.08 -20.27
CA TYR A 24 -33.67 -27.15 -20.17
C TYR A 24 -34.12 -26.83 -18.73
N LEU A 25 -33.64 -27.54 -17.71
CA LEU A 25 -34.03 -27.31 -16.29
C LEU A 25 -33.02 -26.50 -15.46
N THR A 26 -31.81 -26.25 -15.96
CA THR A 26 -30.85 -25.33 -15.31
C THR A 26 -30.82 -23.93 -15.94
N LEU A 27 -31.45 -23.73 -17.11
CA LEU A 27 -31.50 -22.43 -17.78
C LEU A 27 -32.73 -21.57 -17.41
N VAL A 28 -33.82 -22.16 -16.91
CA VAL A 28 -35.02 -21.39 -16.51
C VAL A 28 -34.97 -20.94 -15.04
N SER A 29 -34.24 -21.66 -14.18
CA SER A 29 -34.05 -21.27 -12.76
C SER A 29 -32.89 -20.30 -12.54
N PHE A 30 -31.83 -20.36 -13.36
CA PHE A 30 -30.67 -19.44 -13.24
C PHE A 30 -30.94 -18.05 -13.85
N SER A 31 -32.00 -17.93 -14.67
CA SER A 31 -32.39 -16.68 -15.34
C SER A 31 -33.28 -15.77 -14.48
N LEU A 32 -34.00 -16.31 -13.49
CA LEU A 32 -34.93 -15.54 -12.66
C LEU A 32 -34.30 -14.95 -11.38
N ILE A 33 -33.11 -15.39 -10.98
CA ILE A 33 -32.42 -14.86 -9.79
C ILE A 33 -31.58 -13.60 -10.14
N PHE A 34 -31.23 -13.39 -11.41
CA PHE A 34 -30.40 -12.26 -11.84
C PHE A 34 -31.16 -10.95 -12.13
N LEU A 35 -32.50 -10.98 -12.21
CA LEU A 35 -33.31 -9.78 -12.52
C LEU A 35 -33.92 -9.07 -11.29
N SER A 36 -33.69 -9.56 -10.06
CA SER A 36 -34.29 -9.00 -8.85
C SER A 36 -33.30 -8.42 -7.84
N LEU A 37 -32.11 -7.98 -8.29
CA LEU A 37 -31.25 -7.13 -7.47
C LEU A 37 -31.47 -5.68 -7.89
N PRO A 38 -32.12 -4.85 -7.05
CA PRO A 38 -32.14 -3.41 -7.28
C PRO A 38 -30.71 -2.91 -7.11
N THR A 39 -29.98 -2.78 -8.21
CA THR A 39 -28.71 -2.06 -8.28
C THR A 39 -28.98 -0.57 -8.08
N ARG A 40 -29.47 -0.20 -6.90
CA ARG A 40 -29.45 1.19 -6.42
C ARG A 40 -28.00 1.53 -6.06
N PHE A 41 -27.16 1.62 -7.08
CA PHE A 41 -25.94 2.41 -7.02
C PHE A 41 -26.37 3.87 -6.86
N THR A 42 -26.63 4.27 -5.62
CA THR A 42 -26.73 5.70 -5.30
C THR A 42 -25.36 6.29 -5.59
N PHE A 43 -25.23 7.00 -6.71
CA PHE A 43 -24.07 7.83 -7.00
C PHE A 43 -23.97 8.87 -5.87
N LYS A 44 -23.20 8.56 -4.83
CA LYS A 44 -22.96 9.49 -3.74
C LYS A 44 -22.15 10.64 -4.32
N MET A 45 -22.79 11.79 -4.48
CA MET A 45 -22.16 12.99 -5.03
C MET A 45 -20.90 13.29 -4.20
N THR A 46 -19.72 13.06 -4.78
CA THR A 46 -18.44 13.26 -4.07
C THR A 46 -18.06 14.72 -4.11
N ASN A 47 -17.79 15.33 -2.95
CA ASN A 47 -17.30 16.70 -2.90
C ASN A 47 -15.92 16.79 -3.57
N ARG A 48 -15.83 17.52 -4.68
CA ARG A 48 -14.55 17.85 -5.34
C ARG A 48 -13.78 18.85 -4.49
N LEU A 49 -12.45 18.73 -4.48
CA LEU A 49 -11.57 19.56 -3.66
C LEU A 49 -10.60 20.37 -4.51
N THR A 50 -10.47 21.64 -4.17
CA THR A 50 -9.51 22.58 -4.77
C THR A 50 -8.25 22.69 -3.92
N TYR A 51 -7.11 22.96 -4.57
CA TYR A 51 -5.87 23.20 -3.84
C TYR A 51 -5.90 24.56 -3.15
N ARG A 52 -5.41 24.61 -1.91
CA ARG A 52 -5.34 25.85 -1.10
C ARG A 52 -4.05 26.64 -1.34
N ARG A 53 -3.02 26.00 -1.90
CA ARG A 53 -1.73 26.62 -2.24
C ARG A 53 -1.70 26.97 -3.72
N ARG A 54 -0.87 27.97 -4.07
CA ARG A 54 -0.63 28.40 -5.47
C ARG A 54 -0.18 27.28 -6.42
N LEU A 55 0.51 26.25 -5.91
CA LEU A 55 1.08 25.19 -6.74
C LEU A 55 -0.01 24.22 -7.20
N SER A 56 -0.23 24.15 -8.52
CA SER A 56 -1.20 23.26 -9.17
C SER A 56 -0.67 21.84 -9.39
N TYR A 57 0.63 21.69 -9.68
CA TYR A 57 1.23 20.41 -10.07
C TYR A 57 1.33 19.38 -8.93
N ASN A 58 1.33 18.09 -9.30
CA ASN A 58 1.46 16.96 -8.39
C ASN A 58 2.93 16.61 -8.08
N THR A 59 3.63 17.53 -7.41
CA THR A 59 5.02 17.32 -6.99
C THR A 59 5.12 16.64 -5.62
N LYS A 60 6.28 16.05 -5.30
CA LYS A 60 6.52 15.39 -3.99
C LYS A 60 6.33 16.33 -2.79
N SER A 61 6.55 17.64 -2.94
CA SER A 61 6.32 18.66 -1.91
C SER A 61 4.84 19.05 -1.77
N ASN A 62 4.03 18.86 -2.81
CA ASN A 62 2.61 19.20 -2.86
C ASN A 62 1.71 17.96 -2.67
N ARG A 63 2.22 16.92 -2.01
CA ARG A 63 1.40 15.76 -1.62
C ARG A 63 0.37 16.19 -0.58
N ARG A 64 -0.81 15.55 -0.62
CA ARG A 64 -2.02 15.97 0.08
C ARG A 64 -2.68 14.75 0.74
N ARG A 65 -3.32 14.97 1.88
CA ARG A 65 -4.24 14.03 2.55
C ARG A 65 -5.61 14.67 2.61
N VAL A 66 -6.66 13.95 2.22
CA VAL A 66 -8.04 14.39 2.43
C VAL A 66 -8.45 14.03 3.85
N SER A 67 -9.00 14.99 4.59
CA SER A 67 -9.57 14.78 5.93
C SER A 67 -10.94 15.43 6.03
N LYS A 68 -11.84 14.80 6.79
CA LYS A 68 -13.09 15.43 7.21
C LYS A 68 -12.78 16.38 8.36
N THR A 69 -13.25 17.63 8.25
CA THR A 69 -13.23 18.58 9.36
C THR A 69 -14.44 18.34 10.26
N PRO A 70 -14.42 18.83 11.51
CA PRO A 70 -15.59 18.76 12.40
C PRO A 70 -16.87 19.37 11.77
N GLY A 71 -16.72 20.43 10.97
CA GLY A 71 -17.84 21.04 10.22
C GLY A 71 -18.31 20.26 8.98
N GLY A 72 -18.00 18.97 8.87
CA GLY A 72 -18.52 18.09 7.82
C GLY A 72 -17.93 18.29 6.41
N ARG A 73 -16.96 19.20 6.24
CA ARG A 73 -16.32 19.49 4.96
C ARG A 73 -15.10 18.60 4.72
N LEU A 74 -14.88 18.19 3.47
CA LEU A 74 -13.62 17.57 3.07
C LEU A 74 -12.58 18.68 2.82
N VAL A 75 -11.38 18.52 3.37
CA VAL A 75 -10.30 19.52 3.23
C VAL A 75 -8.97 18.82 2.97
N TYR A 76 -8.11 19.44 2.15
CA TYR A 76 -6.73 19.01 1.99
C TYR A 76 -5.84 19.48 3.15
N LEU A 77 -5.19 18.52 3.78
CA LEU A 77 -4.04 18.74 4.65
C LEU A 77 -2.75 18.45 3.87
N TYR A 78 -1.73 19.27 4.09
CA TYR A 78 -0.44 19.15 3.41
C TYR A 78 0.60 18.51 4.33
N PRO A 79 0.79 17.18 4.27
CA PRO A 79 1.88 16.54 4.99
C PRO A 79 3.24 16.99 4.47
N GLY A 80 4.21 17.13 5.37
CA GLY A 80 5.60 17.33 4.99
C GLY A 80 6.21 16.10 4.30
N LYS A 81 7.31 16.31 3.56
CA LYS A 81 8.12 15.20 3.04
C LYS A 81 8.59 14.30 4.19
N ARG A 82 8.51 12.98 3.97
CA ARG A 82 9.03 11.98 4.91
C ARG A 82 10.57 12.11 5.00
N GLY A 83 11.11 11.95 6.20
CA GLY A 83 12.55 11.89 6.43
C GLY A 83 13.10 10.53 6.00
N ASN A 84 14.35 10.51 5.54
CA ASN A 84 15.05 9.25 5.29
C ASN A 84 15.60 8.72 6.62
N PRO A 85 15.53 7.40 6.87
CA PRO A 85 16.15 6.82 8.06
C PRO A 85 17.67 6.90 7.98
N ALA A 86 18.33 7.04 9.13
CA ALA A 86 19.78 6.94 9.24
C ALA A 86 20.25 5.52 8.90
N LYS A 87 21.36 5.43 8.16
CA LYS A 87 21.95 4.16 7.71
C LYS A 87 23.35 4.02 8.28
N CYS A 88 23.78 2.77 8.44
CA CYS A 88 25.16 2.43 8.77
C CYS A 88 26.09 2.77 7.60
N GLY A 89 27.31 3.22 7.88
CA GLY A 89 28.33 3.47 6.85
C GLY A 89 28.80 2.22 6.09
N ASP A 90 29.06 1.10 6.78
CA ASP A 90 29.59 -0.13 6.15
C ASP A 90 28.45 -1.01 5.65
N CYS A 91 27.64 -1.47 6.60
CA CYS A 91 26.61 -2.46 6.37
C CYS A 91 25.36 -1.88 5.66
N LYS A 92 25.23 -0.54 5.57
CA LYS A 92 24.07 0.19 4.99
C LYS A 92 22.70 -0.12 5.59
N GLU A 93 22.66 -0.94 6.63
CA GLU A 93 21.47 -1.25 7.41
C GLU A 93 20.90 -0.01 8.12
N LYS A 94 19.59 -0.02 8.35
CA LYS A 94 18.92 1.06 9.08
C LYS A 94 19.34 1.08 10.55
N LEU A 95 19.83 2.21 11.02
CA LEU A 95 20.19 2.39 12.42
C LEU A 95 18.92 2.47 13.30
N ARG A 96 18.91 1.66 14.35
CA ARG A 96 17.86 1.65 15.38
C ARG A 96 18.13 2.75 16.41
N GLY A 97 17.07 3.31 16.99
CA GLY A 97 17.17 4.38 17.99
C GLY A 97 17.31 5.80 17.43
N VAL A 98 17.56 5.96 16.12
CA VAL A 98 17.61 7.29 15.47
C VAL A 98 16.30 7.54 14.71
N PRO A 99 15.55 8.62 15.01
CA PRO A 99 14.27 8.91 14.37
C PRO A 99 14.44 9.39 12.93
N ALA A 100 13.62 8.86 12.02
CA ALA A 100 13.60 9.26 10.60
C ALA A 100 12.76 10.54 10.40
N VAL A 101 13.35 11.69 10.66
CA VAL A 101 12.71 13.01 10.50
C VAL A 101 13.41 13.88 9.45
N ARG A 102 12.77 14.96 9.02
CA ARG A 102 13.37 15.94 8.10
C ARG A 102 14.53 16.69 8.79
N PRO A 103 15.63 17.04 8.11
CA PRO A 103 16.80 17.71 8.72
C PRO A 103 16.46 18.94 9.57
N LYS A 104 15.52 19.79 9.11
CA LYS A 104 15.06 20.96 9.89
C LYS A 104 14.43 20.57 11.24
N LYS A 105 13.61 19.51 11.26
CA LYS A 105 13.04 18.97 12.51
C LYS A 105 14.13 18.28 13.33
N LEU A 106 15.06 17.59 12.66
CA LEU A 106 16.20 16.94 13.30
C LEU A 106 17.00 17.94 14.13
N MET A 107 17.40 19.07 13.53
CA MET A 107 18.14 20.15 14.19
C MET A 107 17.47 20.62 15.49
N SER A 108 16.14 20.79 15.48
CA SER A 108 15.36 21.27 16.61
C SER A 108 15.20 20.26 17.77
N MET A 109 15.37 18.96 17.54
CA MET A 109 15.21 17.95 18.60
C MET A 109 16.37 17.98 19.61
N SER A 110 16.12 17.50 20.83
CA SER A 110 17.16 17.37 21.85
C SER A 110 18.24 16.35 21.45
N ARG A 111 19.46 16.54 21.96
CA ARG A 111 20.63 15.68 21.68
C ARG A 111 20.38 14.18 21.91
N PRO A 112 19.83 13.70 23.05
CA PRO A 112 19.67 12.26 23.28
C PRO A 112 18.69 11.58 22.33
N LYS A 113 17.79 12.34 21.69
CA LYS A 113 16.86 11.82 20.68
C LYS A 113 17.50 11.67 19.29
N LYS A 114 18.68 12.27 19.07
CA LYS A 114 19.39 12.28 17.77
C LYS A 114 20.38 11.12 17.64
N THR A 115 20.96 10.66 18.75
CA THR A 115 22.07 9.69 18.77
C THR A 115 21.79 8.53 19.72
N VAL A 116 22.61 7.48 19.63
CA VAL A 116 22.59 6.33 20.55
C VAL A 116 23.79 6.45 21.49
N ASN A 117 23.61 6.16 22.78
CA ASN A 117 24.69 6.25 23.77
C ASN A 117 25.64 5.04 23.72
N ARG A 118 26.55 5.03 22.74
CA ARG A 118 27.67 4.07 22.61
C ARG A 118 28.72 4.62 21.64
N THR A 119 29.86 3.92 21.54
CA THR A 119 30.87 4.21 20.53
C THR A 119 30.29 4.15 19.11
N TYR A 120 30.62 5.17 18.31
CA TYR A 120 30.11 5.38 16.95
C TYR A 120 28.57 5.42 16.83
N GLY A 121 27.88 5.80 17.90
CA GLY A 121 26.42 5.91 17.95
C GLY A 121 25.85 6.84 16.89
N GLY A 122 24.98 6.32 16.03
CA GLY A 122 24.36 7.08 14.93
C GLY A 122 25.13 7.06 13.61
N SER A 123 26.34 6.48 13.58
CA SER A 123 27.11 6.27 12.34
C SER A 123 27.25 4.79 11.98
N ARG A 124 27.58 3.94 12.96
CA ARG A 124 27.79 2.49 12.78
C ARG A 124 26.71 1.68 13.49
N CYS A 125 26.38 0.47 13.03
CA CYS A 125 25.45 -0.42 13.75
C CYS A 125 26.18 -1.19 14.88
N HIS A 126 25.47 -2.01 15.65
CA HIS A 126 26.10 -2.78 16.74
C HIS A 126 26.94 -3.95 16.23
N ARG A 127 26.62 -4.48 15.03
CA ARG A 127 27.35 -5.61 14.42
C ARG A 127 28.71 -5.16 13.92
N CYS A 128 28.76 -4.19 13.00
CA CYS A 128 30.01 -3.64 12.47
C CYS A 128 30.78 -2.72 13.46
N VAL A 129 30.43 -2.69 14.75
CA VAL A 129 31.28 -2.12 15.84
C VAL A 129 31.94 -3.23 16.67
N ARG A 130 31.41 -4.46 16.62
CA ARG A 130 31.97 -5.63 17.32
C ARG A 130 32.98 -6.38 16.45
N GLU A 131 32.76 -6.38 15.15
CA GLU A 131 33.72 -6.80 14.12
C GLU A 131 34.96 -5.89 14.15
#